data_AF-A0A0Q7TSD7-F1
#
_entry.id   AF-A0A0Q7TSD7-F1
#
_cell.length_a   1.000
_cell.length_b   1.000
_cell.length_c   1.000
_cell.angle_alpha   90.00
_cell.angle_beta   90.00
_cell.angle_gamma   90.00
#
_symmetry.space_group_name_H-M   'P 1'
#
loop_
_entity.id
_entity.type
_entity.pdbx_description
1 polymer ?
#
loop_
_entity_poly.entity_id
_entity_poly.type
_entity_poly.pdbx_seq_one_letter_code
_entity_poly.pdbx_strand_id
1 'polypeptide(L)'
;MVFTDELLADARRRYEQTAEAKSAIGADLGIAPSTFSSLATRLGWTRFAPPPRGLDAAARLTAKSQALVKAAAAAEPAYDDMPMDTAALVAWLQREIQAQIGIVKQLREQERAEPLTDEAAIRLARILSSLADALTKLDRHTAGAACGPVEPDDLPENIDDIRIDLARRIDAFIASRANAGLPDDAAAAAADGFQ
;
A
#
# COMPACT_ATOMS: atom_id res chain seq x y z
N MET A 1 15.79 44.14 17.43
CA MET A 1 14.84 43.70 16.39
C MET A 1 14.23 42.41 16.86
N VAL A 2 12.92 42.40 17.11
CA VAL A 2 12.17 41.20 17.48
C VAL A 2 11.59 40.66 16.17
N PHE A 3 12.10 39.53 15.70
CA PHE A 3 11.49 38.81 14.60
C PHE A 3 10.33 38.00 15.18
N THR A 4 9.17 38.00 14.50
CA THR A 4 8.07 37.13 14.89
C THR A 4 8.46 35.68 14.59
N ASP A 5 8.06 34.75 15.46
CA ASP A 5 8.40 33.33 15.30
C ASP A 5 7.83 32.77 13.98
N GLU A 6 6.69 33.31 13.53
CA GLU A 6 6.07 32.97 12.24
C GLU A 6 6.96 33.34 11.05
N LEU A 7 7.59 34.53 11.07
CA LEU A 7 8.51 34.97 10.02
C LEU A 7 9.79 34.12 9.98
N LEU A 8 10.30 33.71 11.15
CA LEU A 8 11.46 32.83 11.22
C LEU A 8 11.13 31.42 10.71
N ALA A 9 9.93 30.91 10.99
CA ALA A 9 9.47 29.62 10.49
C ALA A 9 9.31 29.63 8.96
N ASP A 10 8.75 30.69 8.39
CA ASP A 10 8.60 30.84 6.93
C ASP A 10 9.97 30.94 6.24
N ALA A 11 10.87 31.76 6.79
CA ALA A 11 12.22 31.91 6.28
C ALA A 11 13.03 30.60 6.34
N ARG A 12 12.87 29.82 7.43
CA ARG A 12 13.46 28.48 7.55
C ARG A 12 12.92 27.54 6.50
N ARG A 13 11.59 27.49 6.31
CA ARG A 13 10.95 26.64 5.30
C ARG A 13 11.52 26.92 3.92
N ARG A 14 11.64 28.20 3.53
CA ARG A 14 12.23 28.61 2.25
C ARG A 14 13.69 28.21 2.16
N TYR A 15 14.48 28.46 3.20
CA TYR A 15 15.90 28.12 3.18
C TYR A 15 16.20 26.61 3.09
N GLU A 16 15.37 25.78 3.72
CA GLU A 16 15.53 24.33 3.78
C GLU A 16 14.87 23.57 2.63
N GLN A 17 13.78 24.11 2.05
CA GLN A 17 12.96 23.38 1.07
C GLN A 17 13.02 23.98 -0.35
N THR A 18 13.54 25.20 -0.52
CA THR A 18 13.60 25.85 -1.83
C THR A 18 15.03 26.23 -2.20
N ALA A 19 15.32 26.25 -3.51
CA ALA A 19 16.62 26.69 -4.04
C ALA A 19 16.73 28.23 -4.11
N GLU A 20 15.95 28.94 -3.31
CA GLU A 20 15.81 30.38 -3.38
C GLU A 20 17.08 31.10 -2.91
N ALA A 21 17.34 32.27 -3.49
CA ALA A 21 18.51 33.07 -3.14
C ALA A 21 18.37 33.66 -1.74
N LYS A 22 19.44 33.58 -0.95
CA LYS A 22 19.53 34.18 0.40
C LYS A 22 19.18 35.68 0.42
N SER A 23 19.45 36.38 -0.68
CA SER A 23 19.11 37.80 -0.84
C SER A 23 17.62 38.05 -0.97
N ALA A 24 16.88 37.16 -1.62
CA ALA A 24 15.42 37.26 -1.74
C ALA A 24 14.75 36.98 -0.39
N ILE A 25 15.16 35.90 0.30
CA ILE A 25 14.64 35.58 1.64
C ILE A 25 15.00 36.69 2.65
N GLY A 26 16.21 37.24 2.56
CA GLY A 26 16.64 38.36 3.39
C GLY A 26 15.84 39.64 3.14
N ALA A 27 15.52 39.94 1.87
CA ALA A 27 14.72 41.11 1.50
C ALA A 27 13.31 41.07 2.13
N ASP A 28 12.66 39.91 2.14
CA ASP A 28 11.33 39.73 2.75
C ASP A 28 11.35 39.89 4.28
N LEU A 29 12.49 39.57 4.90
CA LEU A 29 12.75 39.81 6.33
C LEU A 29 13.24 41.24 6.63
N GLY A 30 13.45 42.07 5.60
CA GLY A 30 14.04 43.40 5.73
C GLY A 30 15.50 43.41 6.19
N ILE A 31 16.25 42.33 5.98
CA ILE A 31 17.65 42.19 6.43
C ILE A 31 18.62 41.97 5.26
N ALA A 32 19.87 42.37 5.48
CA ALA A 32 20.94 42.12 4.53
C ALA A 32 21.21 40.59 4.38
N PRO A 33 21.66 40.12 3.20
CA PRO A 33 21.93 38.70 2.95
C PRO A 33 23.02 38.11 3.87
N SER A 34 23.95 38.95 4.32
CA SER A 34 24.98 38.61 5.30
C SER A 34 24.37 38.34 6.67
N THR A 35 23.46 39.21 7.13
CA THR A 35 22.72 39.05 8.38
C THR A 35 21.85 37.78 8.36
N PHE A 36 21.20 37.50 7.23
CA PHE A 36 20.44 36.26 7.05
C PHE A 36 21.34 35.02 7.13
N SER A 37 22.54 35.05 6.53
CA SER A 37 23.50 33.94 6.62
C SER A 37 23.97 33.72 8.06
N SER A 38 24.30 34.77 8.80
CA SER A 38 24.67 34.66 10.22
C SER A 38 23.52 34.12 11.09
N LEU A 39 22.28 34.51 10.77
CA LEU A 39 21.07 34.03 11.45
C LEU A 39 20.84 32.55 11.17
N ALA A 40 20.93 32.10 9.92
CA ALA A 40 20.78 30.70 9.53
C ALA A 40 21.84 29.81 10.21
N THR A 41 23.10 30.25 10.28
CA THR A 41 24.16 29.53 10.99
C THR A 41 23.90 29.46 12.49
N ARG A 42 23.48 30.56 13.12
CA ARG A 42 23.19 30.61 14.57
C ARG A 42 22.01 29.72 14.95
N LEU A 43 21.04 29.54 14.05
CA LEU A 43 19.85 28.70 14.26
C LEU A 43 20.01 27.28 13.70
N GLY A 44 21.17 26.93 13.14
CA GLY A 44 21.46 25.59 12.64
C GLY A 44 20.65 25.17 11.40
N TRP A 45 20.23 26.11 10.57
CA TRP A 45 19.42 25.80 9.38
C TRP A 45 20.26 25.18 8.26
N THR A 46 19.73 24.12 7.64
CA THR A 46 20.42 23.40 6.56
C THR A 46 20.00 23.96 5.21
N ARG A 47 20.95 24.22 4.32
CA ARG A 47 20.60 24.75 2.99
C ARG A 47 19.99 23.64 2.13
N PHE A 48 18.89 23.96 1.44
CA PHE A 48 18.35 23.10 0.40
C PHE A 48 19.42 22.77 -0.65
N ALA A 49 19.78 21.49 -0.75
CA ALA A 49 20.62 20.97 -1.81
C ALA A 49 19.70 20.40 -2.90
N PRO A 50 19.50 21.12 -4.04
CA PRO A 50 18.68 20.58 -5.10
C PRO A 50 19.27 19.25 -5.59
N PRO A 51 18.43 18.25 -5.90
CA PRO A 51 18.90 17.01 -6.47
C PRO A 51 19.66 17.32 -7.77
N PRO A 52 20.78 16.64 -8.04
CA PRO A 52 21.63 16.94 -9.19
C PRO A 52 20.81 16.89 -10.49
N ARG A 53 20.57 18.07 -11.08
CA ARG A 53 19.88 18.22 -12.36
C ARG A 53 20.89 17.98 -13.47
N GLY A 54 20.80 16.84 -14.15
CA GLY A 54 21.71 16.47 -15.24
C GLY A 54 21.96 14.97 -15.40
N LEU A 55 21.47 14.13 -14.49
CA LEU A 55 21.52 12.69 -14.68
C LEU A 55 20.45 12.27 -15.69
N ASP A 56 20.89 11.68 -16.80
CA ASP A 56 20.06 11.00 -17.80
C ASP A 56 19.03 10.10 -17.09
N ALA A 57 17.82 9.98 -17.64
CA ALA A 57 16.74 9.20 -17.03
C ALA A 57 17.20 7.79 -16.67
N ALA A 58 18.09 7.22 -17.49
CA ALA A 58 18.79 5.97 -17.25
C ALA A 58 19.61 5.98 -15.96
N ALA A 59 20.45 6.99 -15.71
CA ALA A 59 21.29 7.08 -14.52
C ALA A 59 20.47 7.25 -13.22
N ARG A 60 19.32 7.95 -13.29
CA ARG A 60 18.38 8.01 -12.16
C ARG A 60 17.73 6.65 -11.90
N LEU A 61 17.38 5.92 -12.96
CA LEU A 61 16.85 4.56 -12.84
C LEU A 61 17.89 3.63 -12.23
N THR A 62 19.16 3.75 -12.61
CA THR A 62 20.27 2.97 -12.03
C THR A 62 20.50 3.30 -10.56
N ALA A 63 20.47 4.58 -10.18
CA ALA A 63 20.61 4.98 -8.79
C ALA A 63 19.42 4.49 -7.93
N LYS A 64 18.20 4.57 -8.46
CA LYS A 64 17.00 4.02 -7.80
C LYS A 64 17.06 2.50 -7.71
N SER A 65 17.49 1.79 -8.76
CA SER A 65 17.64 0.33 -8.73
C SER A 65 18.73 -0.09 -7.74
N GLN A 66 19.84 0.64 -7.67
CA GLN A 66 20.90 0.38 -6.68
C GLN A 66 20.41 0.65 -5.25
N ALA A 67 19.62 1.70 -5.03
CA ALA A 67 19.01 1.96 -3.73
C ALA A 67 18.03 0.86 -3.33
N LEU A 68 17.22 0.35 -4.27
CA LEU A 68 16.32 -0.77 -4.04
C LEU A 68 17.07 -2.08 -3.79
N VAL A 69 18.13 -2.37 -4.52
CA VAL A 69 18.99 -3.55 -4.29
C VAL A 69 19.66 -3.45 -2.92
N LYS A 70 20.15 -2.26 -2.53
CA LYS A 70 20.76 -2.05 -1.22
C LYS A 70 19.73 -2.15 -0.09
N ALA A 71 18.51 -1.66 -0.29
CA ALA A 71 17.41 -1.81 0.65
C ALA A 71 16.96 -3.27 0.74
N ALA A 72 16.91 -4.00 -0.38
CA ALA A 72 16.58 -5.42 -0.43
C ALA A 72 17.69 -6.29 0.18
N ALA A 73 18.96 -5.91 0.05
CA ALA A 73 20.09 -6.57 0.71
C ALA A 73 20.14 -6.24 2.22
N ALA A 74 19.70 -5.04 2.63
CA ALA A 74 19.54 -4.70 4.04
C ALA A 74 18.28 -5.34 4.65
N ALA A 75 17.28 -5.63 3.82
CA ALA A 75 16.07 -6.38 4.13
C ALA A 75 16.19 -7.85 3.72
N GLU A 76 17.41 -8.33 3.40
CA GLU A 76 17.59 -9.76 3.19
C GLU A 76 17.19 -10.42 4.51
N PRO A 77 16.17 -11.28 4.50
CA PRO A 77 15.88 -12.05 5.68
C PRO A 77 17.16 -12.82 5.98
N ALA A 78 17.68 -12.69 7.20
CA ALA A 78 18.78 -13.51 7.64
C ALA A 78 18.35 -14.98 7.46
N TYR A 79 18.84 -15.62 6.40
CA TYR A 79 18.54 -17.02 6.07
C TYR A 79 18.96 -17.96 7.21
N ASP A 80 19.84 -17.48 8.11
CA ASP A 80 20.26 -18.16 9.33
C ASP A 80 19.13 -18.39 10.35
N ASP A 81 18.05 -17.62 10.31
CA ASP A 81 16.93 -17.72 11.26
C ASP A 81 15.73 -18.47 10.67
N MET A 82 15.92 -19.14 9.52
CA MET A 82 14.85 -19.86 8.85
C MET A 82 14.57 -21.17 9.59
N PRO A 83 13.37 -21.37 10.14
CA PRO A 83 13.07 -22.59 10.86
C PRO A 83 13.03 -23.79 9.90
N MET A 84 13.75 -24.85 10.25
CA MET A 84 13.83 -26.10 9.47
C MET A 84 12.57 -26.96 9.58
N ASP A 85 11.69 -26.66 10.55
CA ASP A 85 10.38 -27.28 10.65
C ASP A 85 9.40 -26.66 9.64
N THR A 86 8.61 -27.51 8.98
CA THR A 86 7.73 -27.09 7.88
C THR A 86 6.61 -26.17 8.39
N ALA A 87 6.07 -26.44 9.58
CA ALA A 87 5.01 -25.60 10.15
C ALA A 87 5.55 -24.23 10.58
N ALA A 88 6.72 -24.21 11.22
CA ALA A 88 7.41 -22.97 11.58
C ALA A 88 7.86 -22.16 10.35
N LEU A 89 8.27 -22.82 9.26
CA LEU A 89 8.63 -22.17 8.00
C LEU A 89 7.44 -21.49 7.35
N VAL A 90 6.26 -22.12 7.36
CA VAL A 90 5.05 -21.50 6.83
C VAL A 90 4.63 -20.29 7.65
N ALA A 91 4.67 -20.39 8.99
CA ALA A 91 4.34 -19.26 9.86
C ALA A 91 5.32 -18.08 9.66
N TRP A 92 6.60 -18.39 9.46
CA TRP A 92 7.62 -17.38 9.16
C TRP A 92 7.38 -16.71 7.80
N LEU A 93 7.16 -17.49 6.74
CA LEU A 93 6.86 -16.98 5.40
C LEU A 93 5.61 -16.11 5.39
N GLN A 94 4.57 -16.51 6.14
CA GLN A 94 3.33 -15.76 6.25
C GLN A 94 3.56 -14.39 6.90
N ARG A 95 4.34 -14.33 7.99
CA ARG A 95 4.73 -13.07 8.63
C ARG A 95 5.54 -12.18 7.70
N GLU A 96 6.50 -12.76 6.97
CA GLU A 96 7.37 -12.00 6.06
C GLU A 96 6.59 -11.43 4.87
N ILE A 97 5.71 -12.22 4.25
CA ILE A 97 4.84 -11.75 3.15
C ILE A 97 3.92 -10.62 3.63
N GLN A 98 3.36 -10.74 4.84
CA GLN A 98 2.53 -9.67 5.41
C GLN A 98 3.33 -8.38 5.65
N ALA A 99 4.58 -8.48 6.13
CA ALA A 99 5.47 -7.34 6.30
C ALA A 99 5.77 -6.65 4.95
N GLN A 100 6.07 -7.43 3.91
CA GLN A 100 6.30 -6.94 2.55
C GLN A 100 5.08 -6.18 2.00
N ILE A 101 3.85 -6.70 2.20
CA ILE A 101 2.62 -6.00 1.83
C ILE A 101 2.47 -4.66 2.57
N GLY A 102 2.83 -4.62 3.85
CA GLY A 102 2.84 -3.40 4.67
C GLY A 102 3.77 -2.32 4.10
N ILE A 103 4.99 -2.71 3.72
CA ILE A 103 5.98 -1.81 3.11
C ILE A 103 5.48 -1.24 1.78
N VAL A 104 4.92 -2.10 0.91
CA VAL A 104 4.36 -1.65 -0.38
C VAL A 104 3.20 -0.67 -0.19
N LYS A 105 2.33 -0.91 0.80
CA LYS A 105 1.24 0.02 1.14
C LYS A 105 1.77 1.35 1.66
N GLN A 106 2.81 1.34 2.49
CA GLN A 106 3.40 2.57 3.03
C GLN A 106 4.11 3.38 1.95
N LEU A 107 4.87 2.73 1.06
CA LEU A 107 5.48 3.37 -0.11
C LEU A 107 4.40 3.98 -1.01
N ARG A 108 3.27 3.30 -1.20
CA ARG A 108 2.13 3.83 -1.95
C ARG A 108 1.51 5.07 -1.32
N GLU A 109 1.37 5.08 -0.02
CA GLU A 109 0.84 6.22 0.72
C GLU A 109 1.80 7.42 0.63
N GLN A 110 3.11 7.18 0.67
CA GLN A 110 4.15 8.19 0.49
C GLN A 110 4.21 8.74 -0.95
N GLU A 111 3.94 7.90 -1.96
CA GLU A 111 3.93 8.27 -3.38
C GLU A 111 2.59 8.84 -3.88
N ARG A 112 1.60 9.08 -3.00
CA ARG A 112 0.28 9.66 -3.35
C ARG A 112 0.31 10.99 -4.13
N ALA A 113 1.48 11.61 -4.26
CA ALA A 113 1.68 12.80 -5.07
C ALA A 113 1.81 12.52 -6.59
N GLU A 114 2.02 11.28 -7.03
CA GLU A 114 2.25 10.96 -8.43
C GLU A 114 1.22 9.93 -8.96
N PRO A 115 0.43 10.26 -10.00
CA PRO A 115 -0.53 9.33 -10.55
C PRO A 115 0.18 8.17 -11.25
N LEU A 116 0.13 7.00 -10.63
CA LEU A 116 -0.71 5.94 -11.19
C LEU A 116 -0.58 5.56 -12.67
N THR A 117 0.57 5.32 -13.31
CA THR A 117 0.51 4.89 -14.73
C THR A 117 -0.21 3.55 -14.85
N ASP A 118 -1.09 3.39 -15.85
CA ASP A 118 -1.91 2.19 -16.03
C ASP A 118 -1.08 0.90 -16.04
N GLU A 119 0.10 0.95 -16.68
CA GLU A 119 1.02 -0.20 -16.73
C GLU A 119 1.59 -0.56 -15.35
N ALA A 120 1.94 0.43 -14.52
CA ALA A 120 2.42 0.20 -13.17
C ALA A 120 1.29 -0.29 -12.24
N ALA A 121 0.05 0.14 -12.48
CA ALA A 121 -1.13 -0.34 -11.75
C ALA A 121 -1.40 -1.83 -12.03
N ILE A 122 -1.37 -2.22 -13.31
CA ILE A 122 -1.55 -3.62 -13.74
C ILE A 122 -0.42 -4.50 -13.18
N ARG A 123 0.83 -4.02 -13.22
CA ARG A 123 1.97 -4.75 -12.67
C ARG A 123 1.81 -4.99 -11.16
N LEU A 124 1.41 -3.96 -10.42
CA LEU A 124 1.19 -4.08 -8.97
C LEU A 124 0.02 -5.02 -8.67
N ALA A 125 -1.09 -4.93 -9.40
CA ALA A 125 -2.23 -5.82 -9.22
C ALA A 125 -1.84 -7.30 -9.42
N ARG A 126 -1.01 -7.61 -10.42
CA ARG A 126 -0.48 -8.97 -10.62
C ARG A 126 0.41 -9.43 -9.47
N ILE A 127 1.28 -8.56 -8.97
CA ILE A 127 2.15 -8.88 -7.82
C ILE A 127 1.29 -9.19 -6.59
N LEU A 128 0.33 -8.33 -6.26
CA LEU A 128 -0.58 -8.57 -5.13
C LEU A 128 -1.40 -9.85 -5.30
N SER A 129 -1.91 -10.11 -6.51
CA SER A 129 -2.68 -11.32 -6.78
C SER A 129 -1.83 -12.57 -6.63
N SER A 130 -0.57 -12.55 -7.08
CA SER A 130 0.37 -13.67 -6.91
C SER A 130 0.73 -13.92 -5.44
N LEU A 131 0.90 -12.86 -4.64
CA LEU A 131 1.18 -12.97 -3.19
C LEU A 131 -0.03 -13.49 -2.42
N ALA A 132 -1.23 -13.01 -2.74
CA ALA A 132 -2.47 -13.52 -2.13
C ALA A 132 -2.72 -15.00 -2.47
N ASP A 133 -2.42 -15.41 -3.70
CA ASP A 133 -2.54 -16.81 -4.13
C ASP A 133 -1.49 -17.70 -3.45
N ALA A 134 -0.26 -17.20 -3.27
CA ALA A 134 0.78 -17.89 -2.48
C ALA A 134 0.36 -18.07 -1.01
N LEU A 135 -0.21 -17.04 -0.37
CA LEU A 135 -0.75 -17.15 0.99
C LEU A 135 -1.87 -18.18 1.09
N THR A 136 -2.82 -18.15 0.16
CA THR A 136 -3.95 -19.12 0.14
C THR A 136 -3.44 -20.56 -0.05
N LYS A 137 -2.40 -20.75 -0.85
CA LYS A 137 -1.75 -22.06 -1.02
C LYS A 137 -1.04 -22.51 0.26
N LEU A 138 -0.31 -21.62 0.92
CA LEU A 138 0.34 -21.92 2.20
C LEU A 138 -0.67 -22.28 3.30
N ASP A 139 -1.77 -21.54 3.41
CA ASP A 139 -2.85 -21.83 4.37
C ASP A 139 -3.51 -23.20 4.09
N ARG A 140 -3.64 -23.61 2.82
CA ARG A 140 -4.13 -24.96 2.47
C ARG A 140 -3.12 -26.04 2.86
N HIS A 141 -1.83 -25.78 2.73
CA HIS A 141 -0.79 -26.74 3.13
C HIS A 141 -0.73 -26.92 4.65
N THR A 142 -0.94 -25.87 5.44
CA THR A 142 -1.01 -25.97 6.90
C THR A 142 -2.31 -26.58 7.38
N ALA A 143 -3.44 -26.25 6.76
CA ALA A 143 -4.73 -26.87 7.07
C ALA A 143 -4.75 -28.37 6.69
N GLY A 144 -4.09 -28.75 5.59
CA GLY A 144 -3.97 -30.15 5.17
C GLY A 144 -3.03 -30.98 6.04
N ALA A 145 -1.99 -30.38 6.62
CA ALA A 145 -1.07 -31.05 7.54
C ALA A 145 -1.71 -31.39 8.91
N ALA A 146 -2.83 -30.75 9.26
CA ALA A 146 -3.60 -31.06 10.47
C ALA A 146 -4.54 -32.29 10.31
N CYS A 147 -4.69 -32.84 9.10
CA CYS A 147 -5.40 -34.10 8.89
C CYS A 147 -4.49 -35.28 9.25
N GLY A 148 -4.39 -35.59 10.54
CA GLY A 148 -4.06 -36.94 11.01
C GLY A 148 -5.13 -37.95 10.57
N PRO A 149 -4.92 -39.27 10.77
CA PRO A 149 -5.95 -40.26 10.48
C PRO A 149 -7.22 -39.87 11.23
N VAL A 150 -8.26 -39.51 10.48
CA VAL A 150 -9.57 -39.14 11.02
C VAL A 150 -10.08 -40.36 11.79
N GLU A 151 -10.07 -40.30 13.12
CA GLU A 151 -10.81 -41.29 13.90
C GLU A 151 -12.28 -41.18 13.48
N PRO A 152 -12.95 -42.31 13.23
CA PRO A 152 -14.34 -42.31 12.74
C PRO A 152 -15.34 -41.67 13.71
N ASP A 153 -14.92 -41.28 14.92
CA ASP A 153 -15.71 -40.62 15.96
C ASP A 153 -15.68 -39.08 15.92
N ASP A 154 -14.82 -38.45 15.12
CA ASP A 154 -14.70 -36.98 15.02
C ASP A 154 -15.66 -36.35 13.98
N LEU A 155 -16.55 -37.15 13.39
CA LEU A 155 -17.58 -36.64 12.49
C LEU A 155 -18.75 -36.08 13.35
N PRO A 156 -19.02 -34.77 13.36
CA PRO A 156 -20.15 -34.25 14.13
C PRO A 156 -21.43 -34.90 13.62
N GLU A 157 -22.21 -35.50 14.54
CA GLU A 157 -23.42 -36.29 14.22
C GLU A 157 -24.42 -35.54 13.32
N ASN A 158 -24.31 -34.21 13.26
CA ASN A 158 -25.23 -33.31 12.57
C ASN A 158 -24.67 -32.73 11.25
N ILE A 159 -23.68 -33.36 10.59
CA ILE A 159 -23.18 -32.88 9.29
C ILE A 159 -24.31 -32.72 8.27
N ASP A 160 -25.25 -33.66 8.24
CA ASP A 160 -26.35 -33.59 7.29
C ASP A 160 -27.32 -32.45 7.61
N ASP A 161 -27.49 -32.08 8.88
CA ASP A 161 -28.26 -30.89 9.27
C ASP A 161 -27.57 -29.59 8.84
N ILE A 162 -26.24 -29.53 8.95
CA ILE A 162 -25.45 -28.39 8.46
C ILE A 162 -25.58 -28.27 6.93
N ARG A 163 -25.55 -29.40 6.22
CA ARG A 163 -25.73 -29.43 4.76
C ARG A 163 -27.13 -28.98 4.35
N ILE A 164 -28.16 -29.42 5.07
CA ILE A 164 -29.56 -29.04 4.82
C ILE A 164 -29.78 -27.55 5.11
N ASP A 165 -29.24 -27.01 6.21
CA ASP A 165 -29.36 -25.59 6.55
C ASP A 165 -28.63 -24.71 5.52
N LEU A 166 -27.44 -25.13 5.09
CA LEU A 166 -26.67 -24.43 4.07
C LEU A 166 -27.39 -24.40 2.72
N ALA A 167 -27.96 -25.53 2.28
CA ALA A 167 -28.74 -25.60 1.05
C ALA A 167 -29.94 -24.65 1.09
N ARG A 168 -30.68 -24.63 2.21
CA ARG A 168 -31.83 -23.73 2.40
C ARG A 168 -31.43 -22.26 2.32
N ARG A 169 -30.28 -21.87 2.88
CA ARG A 169 -29.79 -20.49 2.83
C ARG A 169 -29.36 -20.07 1.43
N ILE A 170 -28.76 -20.98 0.67
CA ILE A 170 -28.40 -20.75 -0.74
C ILE A 170 -29.67 -20.57 -1.58
N ASP A 171 -30.68 -21.42 -1.40
CA ASP A 171 -31.96 -21.31 -2.13
C ASP A 171 -32.68 -20.00 -1.81
N ALA A 172 -32.73 -19.61 -0.53
CA ALA A 172 -33.31 -18.33 -0.10
C ALA A 172 -32.57 -17.13 -0.72
N PHE A 173 -31.24 -17.21 -0.82
CA PHE A 173 -30.42 -16.16 -1.45
C PHE A 173 -30.68 -16.06 -2.95
N ILE A 174 -30.78 -17.19 -3.66
CA ILE A 174 -31.10 -17.22 -5.09
C ILE A 174 -32.51 -16.70 -5.35
N ALA A 175 -33.50 -17.09 -4.53
CA ALA A 175 -34.87 -16.59 -4.62
C ALA A 175 -34.97 -15.08 -4.37
N SER A 176 -34.22 -14.56 -3.39
CA SER A 176 -34.12 -13.11 -3.12
C SER A 176 -33.57 -12.35 -4.33
N ARG A 177 -32.59 -12.91 -5.03
CA ARG A 177 -32.00 -12.31 -6.23
C ARG A 177 -32.93 -12.35 -7.45
N ALA A 178 -33.74 -13.41 -7.59
CA ALA A 178 -34.74 -13.51 -8.64
C ALA A 178 -35.89 -12.50 -8.44
N ASN A 179 -36.28 -12.24 -7.19
CA ASN A 179 -37.36 -11.30 -6.87
C ASN A 179 -36.93 -9.82 -6.95
N ALA A 180 -35.63 -9.52 -6.93
CA ALA A 180 -35.07 -8.18 -7.06
C ALA A 180 -34.84 -7.73 -8.51
N GLY A 181 -35.12 -8.60 -9.50
CA GLY A 181 -34.73 -8.42 -10.91
C GLY A 181 -35.85 -8.06 -11.90
N LEU A 182 -37.09 -7.85 -11.45
CA LEU A 182 -38.18 -7.40 -12.32
C LEU A 182 -38.67 -6.01 -11.85
N PRO A 183 -38.15 -4.91 -12.41
CA PRO A 183 -38.91 -3.68 -12.46
C PRO A 183 -40.18 -3.94 -13.28
N ASP A 184 -41.30 -3.51 -12.71
CA ASP A 184 -42.66 -3.63 -13.25
C ASP A 184 -42.84 -2.68 -14.45
N ASP A 185 -42.04 -2.86 -15.51
CA ASP A 185 -42.18 -2.20 -16.83
C ASP A 185 -43.21 -2.96 -17.70
N ALA A 186 -44.34 -3.34 -17.10
CA ALA A 186 -45.49 -3.94 -17.79
C ALA A 186 -46.76 -3.09 -17.68
N ALA A 187 -46.63 -1.78 -17.40
CA ALA A 187 -47.75 -0.83 -17.35
C ALA A 187 -47.89 0.09 -18.58
N ALA A 188 -47.06 -0.05 -19.64
CA ALA A 188 -47.02 0.92 -20.74
C ALA A 188 -47.24 0.36 -22.17
N ALA A 189 -47.84 -0.83 -22.34
CA ALA A 189 -48.11 -1.40 -23.67
C ALA A 189 -49.52 -2.01 -23.84
N ALA A 190 -50.54 -1.42 -23.20
CA ALA A 190 -51.96 -1.81 -23.41
C ALA A 190 -52.89 -0.59 -23.56
N ALA A 191 -52.38 0.50 -24.15
CA ALA A 191 -53.19 1.68 -24.48
C ALA A 191 -52.77 2.28 -25.83
N ASP A 192 -52.70 1.45 -26.88
CA ASP A 192 -52.98 1.94 -28.23
C ASP A 192 -53.21 0.76 -29.20
N GLY A 193 -54.43 0.65 -29.71
CA GLY A 193 -54.76 -0.19 -30.87
C GLY A 193 -55.74 -1.34 -30.63
N PHE A 194 -57.04 -1.07 -30.54
CA PHE A 194 -58.05 -1.67 -31.44
C PHE A 194 -59.44 -1.01 -31.29
N GLN A 195 -59.95 -0.52 -32.43
CA GLN A 195 -61.30 -0.05 -32.80
C GLN A 195 -61.92 1.18 -32.13
#